data_AF-A0A0F9KL22-F1
#
_entry.id   AF-A0A0F9KL22-F1
#
_cell.length_a   1.000
_cell.length_b   1.000
_cell.length_c   1.000
_cell.angle_alpha   90.00
_cell.angle_beta   90.00
_cell.angle_gamma   90.00
#
_symmetry.space_group_name_H-M   'P 1'
#
loop_
_entity.id
_entity.type
_entity.pdbx_description
1 polymer ?
#
loop_
_entity_poly.entity_id
_entity_poly.type
_entity_poly.pdbx_seq_one_letter_code
_entity_poly.pdbx_strand_id
1 'polypeptide(L)'
;MALPLWREALVGMDWLALRASSVYRGVGVPHGDGSVVVLIPGFLGSDQYLGDMFSWLRRIGYQPYMSGIGRNADCPDILTGRLTETVKSAYLESGR
;
A
#
# COMPACT_ATOMS: atom_id res chain seq x y z
N MET A 1 22.16 12.30 7.34
CA MET A 1 22.39 13.25 6.23
C MET A 1 21.27 13.07 5.23
N ALA A 2 20.56 14.13 4.85
CA ALA A 2 19.49 14.03 3.86
C ALA A 2 20.09 13.72 2.47
N LEU A 3 19.41 12.88 1.69
CA LEU A 3 19.77 12.65 0.29
C LEU A 3 19.47 13.92 -0.52
N PRO A 4 20.29 14.27 -1.52
CA PRO A 4 20.05 15.46 -2.32
C PRO A 4 18.84 15.24 -3.26
N LEU A 5 17.99 16.28 -3.39
CA LEU A 5 16.72 16.22 -4.14
C LEU A 5 16.86 15.79 -5.60
N TRP A 6 17.99 16.07 -6.26
CA TRP A 6 18.20 15.65 -7.66
C TRP A 6 18.14 14.13 -7.84
N ARG A 7 18.36 13.34 -6.78
CA ARG A 7 18.20 11.88 -6.84
C ARG A 7 16.76 11.46 -7.05
N GLU A 8 15.77 12.29 -6.74
CA GLU A 8 14.36 12.00 -7.04
C GLU A 8 14.11 11.87 -8.54
N ALA A 9 14.92 12.52 -9.38
CA ALA A 9 14.87 12.33 -10.84
C ALA A 9 15.19 10.88 -11.27
N LEU A 10 15.81 10.09 -10.38
CA LEU A 10 16.15 8.69 -10.60
C LEU A 10 15.01 7.72 -10.22
N VAL A 11 13.82 8.23 -9.87
CA VAL A 11 12.67 7.40 -9.46
C VAL A 11 12.35 6.26 -10.43
N GLY A 12 12.52 6.48 -11.74
CA GLY A 12 12.33 5.42 -12.74
C GLY A 12 13.33 4.27 -12.58
N MET A 13 14.59 4.57 -12.24
CA MET A 13 15.61 3.55 -11.98
C MET A 13 15.36 2.85 -10.65
N ASP A 14 14.98 3.59 -9.60
CA ASP A 14 14.59 2.99 -8.32
C ASP A 14 13.41 2.04 -8.47
N TRP A 15 12.43 2.42 -9.30
CA TRP A 15 11.28 1.58 -9.62
C TRP A 15 11.68 0.32 -10.41
N LEU A 16 12.56 0.43 -11.40
CA LEU A 16 13.09 -0.73 -12.11
C LEU A 16 13.89 -1.66 -11.19
N ALA A 17 14.72 -1.10 -10.31
CA ALA A 17 15.46 -1.86 -9.31
C ALA A 17 14.51 -2.60 -8.34
N LEU A 18 13.44 -1.94 -7.89
CA LEU A 18 12.38 -2.58 -7.11
C LEU A 18 11.76 -3.75 -7.86
N ARG A 19 11.41 -3.58 -9.14
CA ARG A 19 10.82 -4.65 -9.98
C ARG A 19 11.80 -5.80 -10.25
N ALA A 20 13.11 -5.56 -10.23
CA ALA A 20 14.14 -6.59 -10.38
C ALA A 20 14.43 -7.35 -9.07
N SER A 21 14.18 -6.72 -7.90
CA SER A 21 14.50 -7.28 -6.59
C SER A 21 13.82 -8.63 -6.33
N SER A 22 14.60 -9.58 -5.79
CA SER A 22 14.10 -10.89 -5.34
C SER A 22 13.04 -10.74 -4.25
N VAL A 23 13.24 -9.80 -3.31
CA VAL A 23 12.31 -9.51 -2.21
C VAL A 23 10.97 -9.03 -2.75
N TYR A 24 10.98 -8.07 -3.68
CA TYR A 24 9.74 -7.60 -4.30
C TYR A 24 9.06 -8.72 -5.10
N ARG A 25 9.83 -9.59 -5.75
CA ARG A 25 9.29 -10.79 -6.42
C ARG A 25 8.84 -11.90 -5.46
N GLY A 26 9.00 -11.72 -4.15
CA GLY A 26 8.61 -12.70 -3.12
C GLY A 26 9.57 -13.89 -3.00
N VAL A 27 10.73 -13.86 -3.66
CA VAL A 27 11.69 -14.96 -3.63
C VAL A 27 12.45 -14.95 -2.30
N GLY A 28 12.35 -16.04 -1.55
CA GLY A 28 12.97 -16.17 -0.22
C GLY A 28 12.27 -15.37 0.88
N VAL A 29 11.11 -14.78 0.60
CA VAL A 29 10.28 -14.09 1.60
C VAL A 29 9.28 -15.09 2.17
N PRO A 30 9.22 -15.26 3.52
CA PRO A 30 8.19 -16.08 4.14
C PRO A 30 6.80 -15.63 3.73
N HIS A 31 5.91 -16.59 3.46
CA HIS A 31 4.51 -16.28 3.19
C HIS A 31 3.84 -15.68 4.43
N GLY A 32 3.01 -14.66 4.21
CA GLY A 32 2.07 -14.14 5.16
C GLY A 32 0.99 -15.17 5.52
N ASP A 33 0.28 -14.89 6.60
CA ASP A 33 -0.72 -15.76 7.21
C ASP A 33 -2.14 -15.57 6.63
N GLY A 34 -2.26 -14.87 5.50
CA GLY A 34 -3.54 -14.50 4.91
C GLY A 34 -4.26 -13.37 5.64
N SER A 35 -3.62 -12.68 6.60
CA SER A 35 -4.24 -11.54 7.29
C SER A 35 -4.65 -10.43 6.33
N VAL A 36 -5.76 -9.79 6.67
CA VAL A 36 -6.24 -8.58 5.99
C VAL A 36 -5.35 -7.40 6.33
N VAL A 37 -4.98 -6.62 5.31
CA VAL A 37 -4.19 -5.39 5.48
C VAL A 37 -4.83 -4.26 4.71
N VAL A 38 -5.36 -3.25 5.42
CA VAL A 38 -5.86 -2.03 4.79
C VAL A 38 -4.73 -1.02 4.64
N LEU A 39 -4.41 -0.65 3.40
CA LEU A 39 -3.37 0.31 3.06
C LEU A 39 -3.93 1.73 3.06
N ILE A 40 -3.41 2.58 3.95
CA ILE A 40 -3.82 3.98 4.10
C ILE A 40 -2.72 4.90 3.57
N PRO A 41 -3.03 5.85 2.66
CA PRO A 41 -2.04 6.78 2.14
C PRO A 41 -1.59 7.80 3.19
N GLY A 42 -0.33 8.20 3.09
CA GLY A 42 0.22 9.32 3.88
C GLY A 42 -0.43 10.64 3.51
N PHE A 43 -0.20 11.68 4.33
CA PHE A 43 -0.77 13.02 4.13
C PHE A 43 -0.56 13.52 2.69
N LEU A 44 -1.61 14.08 2.09
CA LEU A 44 -1.69 14.51 0.68
C LEU A 44 -1.55 13.40 -0.38
N GLY A 45 -1.30 12.15 0.02
CA GLY A 45 -1.22 11.01 -0.87
C GLY A 45 -2.59 10.41 -1.21
N SER A 46 -2.61 9.53 -2.21
CA SER A 46 -3.78 8.73 -2.61
C SER A 46 -3.42 7.24 -2.64
N ASP A 47 -4.41 6.36 -2.70
CA ASP A 47 -4.18 4.91 -2.79
C ASP A 47 -3.32 4.49 -4.01
N GLN A 48 -3.28 5.32 -5.06
CA GLN A 48 -2.60 5.00 -6.32
C GLN A 48 -1.10 4.72 -6.14
N TYR A 49 -0.40 5.51 -5.32
CA TYR A 49 1.05 5.32 -5.12
C TYR A 49 1.36 4.08 -4.26
N LEU A 50 0.36 3.53 -3.54
CA LEU A 50 0.51 2.31 -2.76
C LEU A 50 0.39 1.03 -3.60
N GLY A 51 0.15 1.15 -4.92
CA GLY A 51 -0.05 0.00 -5.82
C GLY A 51 1.10 -1.01 -5.79
N ASP A 52 2.35 -0.55 -5.63
CA ASP A 52 3.50 -1.45 -5.50
C ASP A 52 3.48 -2.24 -4.19
N MET A 53 3.12 -1.60 -3.08
CA MET A 53 2.96 -2.24 -1.76
C MET A 53 1.80 -3.24 -1.78
N PHE A 54 0.65 -2.84 -2.32
CA PHE A 54 -0.51 -3.71 -2.50
C PHE A 54 -0.14 -4.99 -3.27
N SER A 55 0.54 -4.82 -4.40
CA SER A 55 0.96 -5.94 -5.25
C SER A 55 1.93 -6.87 -4.52
N TRP A 56 2.84 -6.30 -3.72
CA TRP A 56 3.81 -7.08 -2.97
C TRP A 56 3.15 -7.85 -1.82
N LEU A 57 2.31 -7.22 -1.00
CA LEU A 57 1.57 -7.87 0.08
C LEU A 57 0.73 -9.04 -0.44
N ARG A 58 0.02 -8.84 -1.55
CA ARG A 58 -0.74 -9.91 -2.22
C ARG A 58 0.17 -11.04 -2.69
N ARG A 59 1.33 -10.71 -3.27
CA ARG A 59 2.30 -11.69 -3.77
C ARG A 59 2.85 -12.56 -2.64
N ILE A 60 3.11 -11.98 -1.48
CA ILE A 60 3.65 -12.71 -0.33
C ILE A 60 2.57 -13.35 0.55
N GLY A 61 1.29 -13.35 0.15
CA GLY A 61 0.24 -14.13 0.82
C GLY A 61 -0.61 -13.40 1.86
N TYR A 62 -0.61 -12.06 1.86
CA TYR A 62 -1.62 -11.27 2.58
C TYR A 62 -2.85 -10.99 1.71
N GLN A 63 -3.93 -10.51 2.34
CA GLN A 63 -5.13 -10.01 1.66
C GLN A 63 -5.19 -8.47 1.76
N PRO A 64 -4.50 -7.73 0.89
CA PRO A 64 -4.49 -6.27 0.97
C PRO A 64 -5.77 -5.65 0.40
N TYR A 65 -6.19 -4.55 1.01
CA TYR A 65 -7.27 -3.67 0.57
C TYR A 65 -6.74 -2.23 0.45
N MET A 66 -7.17 -1.49 -0.56
CA MET A 66 -6.95 -0.05 -0.62
C MET A 66 -7.92 0.67 0.30
N SER A 67 -7.49 1.76 0.96
CA SER A 67 -8.33 2.45 1.96
C SER A 67 -9.62 3.02 1.39
N GLY A 68 -9.65 3.40 0.12
CA GLY A 68 -10.81 4.02 -0.53
C GLY A 68 -11.08 5.47 -0.08
N ILE A 69 -10.19 6.08 0.71
CA ILE A 69 -10.45 7.42 1.27
C ILE A 69 -10.26 8.55 0.25
N GLY A 70 -9.64 8.27 -0.89
CA GLY A 70 -9.26 9.26 -1.89
C GLY A 70 -7.90 9.87 -1.57
N ARG A 71 -7.83 11.21 -1.46
CA ARG A 71 -6.62 11.91 -1.02
C ARG A 71 -6.69 12.13 0.49
N ASN A 72 -5.62 11.82 1.22
CA ASN A 72 -5.55 12.04 2.67
C ASN A 72 -5.32 13.54 2.98
N ALA A 73 -6.32 14.36 2.68
CA ALA A 73 -6.27 15.82 2.76
C ALA A 73 -7.67 16.47 2.86
N ASP A 74 -8.70 15.69 3.20
CA ASP A 74 -10.09 16.15 3.38
C ASP A 74 -10.44 16.21 4.88
N CYS A 75 -11.67 16.62 5.20
CA CYS A 75 -12.19 16.62 6.56
C CYS A 75 -12.04 15.23 7.22
N PRO A 76 -11.47 15.13 8.44
CA PRO A 76 -11.26 13.85 9.12
C PRO A 76 -12.50 12.98 9.24
N ASP A 77 -13.69 13.56 9.45
CA ASP A 77 -14.94 12.82 9.55
C ASP A 77 -15.31 12.12 8.22
N ILE A 78 -15.08 12.79 7.08
CA ILE A 78 -15.32 12.23 5.75
C ILE A 78 -14.34 11.09 5.47
N LEU A 79 -13.05 11.31 5.75
CA LEU A 79 -12.01 10.31 5.54
C LEU A 79 -12.24 9.07 6.43
N THR A 80 -12.57 9.28 7.70
CA THR A 80 -12.83 8.20 8.65
C THR A 80 -14.09 7.42 8.27
N GLY A 81 -15.13 8.10 7.77
CA GLY A 81 -16.34 7.45 7.24
C GLY A 81 -16.01 6.47 6.11
N ARG A 82 -15.32 6.95 5.07
CA ARG A 82 -14.87 6.11 3.93
C ARG A 82 -13.97 4.96 4.36
N LEU A 83 -13.00 5.24 5.25
CA LEU A 83 -12.10 4.20 5.75
C LEU A 83 -12.87 3.11 6.50
N THR A 84 -13.86 3.51 7.31
CA THR A 84 -14.69 2.57 8.07
C THR A 84 -15.52 1.68 7.16
N GLU A 85 -16.03 2.20 6.04
CA GLU A 85 -16.73 1.40 5.02
C GLU A 85 -15.81 0.32 4.45
N THR A 86 -14.58 0.69 4.07
CA THR A 86 -13.58 -0.27 3.57
C THR A 86 -13.24 -1.34 4.59
N VAL A 87 -12.97 -0.95 5.85
CA VAL A 87 -12.65 -1.90 6.93
C VAL A 87 -13.80 -2.87 7.15
N LYS A 88 -15.05 -2.40 7.15
CA LYS A 88 -16.23 -3.25 7.25
C LYS A 88 -16.33 -4.23 6.09
N SER A 89 -16.15 -3.76 4.85
CA SER A 89 -16.18 -4.64 3.67
C SER A 89 -15.09 -5.71 3.72
N ALA A 90 -13.85 -5.32 4.09
CA ALA A 90 -12.75 -6.25 4.23
C ALA A 90 -13.02 -7.31 5.32
N TYR A 91 -13.61 -6.91 6.45
CA TYR A 91 -14.03 -7.83 7.51
C TYR A 91 -15.14 -8.78 7.03
N LEU A 92 -16.15 -8.28 6.31
CA LEU A 92 -17.26 -9.10 5.80
C LEU A 92 -16.80 -10.13 4.77
N GLU A 93 -15.83 -9.78 3.91
CA GLU A 93 -15.32 -10.66 2.86
C GLU A 93 -14.35 -11.72 3.40
N SER A 94 -13.52 -11.38 4.37
CA SER A 94 -12.47 -12.26 4.89
C SER A 94 -12.86 -13.01 6.17
N GLY A 95 -13.88 -12.52 6.90
CA GLY A 95 -14.26 -12.98 8.22
C GLY A 95 -13.25 -12.63 9.33
N ARG A 96 -12.30 -11.71 9.07
CA ARG A 96 -11.20 -11.33 9.96
C ARG A 96 -10.92 -9.84 9.92
#